data_AF-A0AAN6KAH4-F1
#
_entry.id   AF-A0AAN6KAH4-F1
#
_cell.length_a   1.000
_cell.length_b   1.000
_cell.length_c   1.000
_cell.angle_alpha   90.00
_cell.angle_beta   90.00
_cell.angle_gamma   90.00
#
_symmetry.space_group_name_H-M   'P 1'
#
loop_
_entity.id
_entity.type
_entity.pdbx_description
1 polymer ?
#
loop_
_entity_poly.entity_id
_entity_poly.type
_entity_poly.pdbx_seq_one_letter_code
_entity_poly.pdbx_strand_id
1 'polypeptide(L)'
;MSGNLKSPLASPRPSTSTTNTVCMNNDMTTTTPNPNIPILHLPPSLRIISLNCWGLKFISTHRSARLLEIGRQLSLASPTPTLVGLQECWTQADYLAVRSLTKSILPYGKFYFSGIFGSGLAILSKYPIEESSMYRYPLNGRPSAFYRGDCPAGQRWEVENVEVGMTMRHPTLRCSLSDHFSVETTLVRQHAGEAGSEPAMSTYMYLPIETYDEILAMIATYNIRERKQRRLRLTHFVVELFVALGCFVAVWWSPHNFVAFLLMLLSTLGLSAGVLDGLMGGLFVGSEIRALKEFEYEVRNAREQALRSSGSNP
;
A
#
# COMPACT_ATOMS: atom_id res chain seq x y z
N MET A 1 -11.09 10.04 62.35
CA MET A 1 -12.49 10.54 62.44
C MET A 1 -12.58 11.77 61.56
N SER A 2 -13.39 11.65 60.50
CA SER A 2 -13.47 12.57 59.37
C SER A 2 -14.15 13.88 59.78
N GLY A 3 -13.49 15.01 59.49
CA GLY A 3 -14.01 16.37 59.70
C GLY A 3 -14.23 17.06 58.36
N ASN A 4 -15.50 17.34 58.08
CA ASN A 4 -15.97 18.11 56.92
C ASN A 4 -15.45 19.55 56.95
N LEU A 5 -14.86 20.01 55.84
CA LEU A 5 -14.77 21.43 55.49
C LEU A 5 -15.18 21.61 54.03
N LYS A 6 -16.33 22.26 53.84
CA LYS A 6 -16.90 22.69 52.56
C LYS A 6 -16.13 23.89 52.02
N SER A 7 -15.72 23.79 50.76
CA SER A 7 -15.14 24.83 49.91
C SER A 7 -16.20 25.86 49.44
N PRO A 8 -15.83 27.14 49.21
CA PRO A 8 -16.75 28.13 48.65
C PRO A 8 -16.75 28.18 47.11
N LEU A 9 -17.87 28.67 46.60
CA LEU A 9 -18.33 28.88 45.22
C LEU A 9 -17.31 29.51 44.25
N ALA A 10 -17.25 28.99 43.02
CA ALA A 10 -16.90 29.76 41.82
C ALA A 10 -17.73 29.27 40.61
N SER A 11 -18.23 30.23 39.86
CA SER A 11 -19.23 30.16 38.78
C SER A 11 -18.79 29.42 37.52
N PRO A 12 -19.73 28.88 36.71
CA PRO A 12 -19.41 28.31 35.42
C PRO A 12 -19.16 29.42 34.38
N ARG A 13 -17.97 29.45 33.78
CA ARG A 13 -17.68 30.23 32.56
C ARG A 13 -17.96 29.38 31.31
N PRO A 14 -18.50 29.99 30.24
CA PRO A 14 -18.91 29.30 29.02
C PRO A 14 -17.71 28.90 28.14
N SER A 15 -17.83 27.74 27.51
CA SER A 15 -16.99 27.24 26.43
C SER A 15 -17.15 28.10 25.17
N THR A 16 -16.08 28.76 24.74
CA THR A 16 -15.98 29.39 23.43
C THR A 16 -15.37 28.39 22.44
N SER A 17 -16.23 27.63 21.75
CA SER A 17 -15.90 26.97 20.50
C SER A 17 -16.35 27.88 19.36
N THR A 18 -15.43 28.67 18.80
CA THR A 18 -15.70 29.47 17.60
C THR A 18 -15.76 28.54 16.39
N THR A 19 -16.95 28.04 16.09
CA THR A 19 -17.29 27.45 14.79
C THR A 19 -17.61 28.61 13.85
N ASN A 20 -16.64 29.01 13.02
CA ASN A 20 -16.90 29.91 11.91
C ASN A 20 -17.55 29.12 10.78
N THR A 21 -18.87 29.01 10.82
CA THR A 21 -19.70 28.69 9.65
C THR A 21 -19.78 29.94 8.80
N VAL A 22 -18.95 30.03 7.76
CA VAL A 22 -19.16 31.04 6.71
C VAL A 22 -20.23 30.49 5.76
N CYS A 23 -21.44 31.01 5.91
CA CYS A 23 -22.49 30.90 4.92
C CYS A 23 -21.97 31.49 3.60
N MET A 24 -21.96 30.70 2.53
CA MET A 24 -21.75 31.22 1.19
C MET A 24 -22.97 32.06 0.80
N ASN A 25 -22.78 33.38 0.74
CA ASN A 25 -23.69 34.28 0.07
C ASN A 25 -23.61 34.04 -1.43
N ASN A 26 -24.77 33.74 -2.03
CA ASN A 26 -24.99 33.80 -3.46
C ASN A 26 -25.02 35.27 -3.89
N ASP A 27 -23.90 35.82 -4.34
CA ASP A 27 -23.89 37.01 -5.17
C ASP A 27 -23.31 36.66 -6.55
N MET A 28 -24.23 36.41 -7.47
CA MET A 28 -23.96 36.25 -8.89
C MET A 28 -23.64 37.63 -9.47
N THR A 29 -22.36 38.02 -9.39
CA THR A 29 -21.82 39.10 -10.21
C THR A 29 -20.84 38.51 -11.21
N THR A 30 -21.23 38.59 -12.47
CA THR A 30 -20.49 38.17 -13.66
C THR A 30 -19.15 38.90 -13.71
N THR A 31 -18.13 38.35 -13.06
CA THR A 31 -16.76 38.84 -13.17
C THR A 31 -16.14 38.13 -14.36
N THR A 32 -15.87 38.90 -15.42
CA THR A 32 -15.02 38.47 -16.52
C THR A 32 -13.71 37.90 -15.97
N PRO A 33 -13.24 36.72 -16.44
CA PRO A 33 -12.03 36.13 -15.91
C PRO A 33 -10.84 37.04 -16.23
N ASN A 34 -10.16 37.48 -15.16
CA ASN A 34 -8.90 38.22 -15.23
C ASN A 34 -7.88 37.41 -16.06
N PRO A 35 -7.35 37.93 -17.18
CA PRO A 35 -6.49 37.18 -18.09
C PRO A 35 -5.07 36.90 -17.54
N ASN A 36 -4.76 37.30 -16.31
CA ASN A 36 -3.42 37.23 -15.72
C ASN A 36 -3.26 36.22 -14.58
N ILE A 37 -4.13 35.21 -14.46
CA ILE A 37 -3.72 34.00 -13.74
C ILE A 37 -2.88 33.20 -14.74
N PRO A 38 -1.57 32.98 -14.50
CA PRO A 38 -0.82 32.05 -15.33
C PRO A 38 -1.52 30.71 -15.18
N ILE A 39 -2.25 30.30 -16.21
CA ILE A 39 -2.64 28.91 -16.39
C ILE A 39 -1.32 28.17 -16.24
N LEU A 40 -1.14 27.44 -15.12
CA LEU A 40 -0.01 26.54 -14.96
C LEU A 40 0.10 25.81 -16.29
N HIS A 41 1.23 25.96 -16.97
CA HIS A 41 1.44 25.36 -18.27
C HIS A 41 1.61 23.85 -18.00
N LEU A 42 0.50 23.18 -17.68
CA LEU A 42 0.47 21.79 -17.30
C LEU A 42 1.01 21.01 -18.51
N PRO A 43 1.90 20.03 -18.28
CA PRO A 43 2.49 19.27 -19.36
C PRO A 43 1.40 18.53 -20.15
N PRO A 44 1.60 18.30 -21.46
CA PRO A 44 0.66 17.55 -22.27
C PRO A 44 0.64 16.05 -21.90
N SER A 45 1.73 15.53 -21.33
CA SER A 45 1.84 14.14 -20.90
C SER A 45 2.61 13.98 -19.58
N LEU A 46 2.29 12.92 -18.84
CA LEU A 46 2.89 12.56 -17.56
C LEU A 46 3.24 11.06 -17.55
N ARG A 47 4.50 10.72 -17.30
CA ARG A 47 4.94 9.33 -17.13
C ARG A 47 5.12 9.01 -15.65
N ILE A 48 4.28 8.12 -15.14
CA ILE A 48 4.19 7.76 -13.73
C ILE A 48 4.70 6.32 -13.55
N ILE A 49 5.61 6.11 -12.61
CA ILE A 49 6.12 4.78 -12.23
C ILE A 49 5.70 4.48 -10.79
N SER A 50 5.13 3.31 -10.56
CA SER A 50 4.86 2.76 -9.23
C SER A 50 5.71 1.51 -9.00
N LEU A 51 6.49 1.48 -7.92
CA LEU A 51 7.45 0.41 -7.65
C LEU A 51 7.52 0.01 -6.17
N ASN A 52 7.26 -1.26 -5.89
CA ASN A 52 7.54 -1.87 -4.59
C ASN A 52 9.04 -2.27 -4.50
N CYS A 53 9.77 -1.69 -3.56
CA CYS A 53 11.22 -1.85 -3.44
C CYS A 53 11.68 -3.03 -2.56
N TRP A 54 10.78 -3.71 -1.84
CA TRP A 54 11.13 -4.77 -0.86
C TRP A 54 12.29 -4.36 0.08
N GLY A 55 12.19 -3.19 0.68
CA GLY A 55 13.28 -2.54 1.42
C GLY A 55 13.36 -2.86 2.92
N LEU A 56 12.81 -3.99 3.38
CA LEU A 56 12.73 -4.32 4.81
C LEU A 56 14.13 -4.40 5.45
N LYS A 57 14.34 -3.61 6.51
CA LYS A 57 15.59 -3.64 7.26
C LYS A 57 15.71 -4.99 7.97
N PHE A 58 16.86 -5.67 7.82
CA PHE A 58 17.22 -6.98 8.37
C PHE A 58 16.65 -8.24 7.68
N ILE A 59 15.54 -8.16 6.96
CA ILE A 59 14.97 -9.30 6.23
C ILE A 59 15.47 -9.33 4.78
N SER A 60 15.54 -8.15 4.14
CA SER A 60 15.87 -8.06 2.72
C SER A 60 17.36 -8.31 2.46
N THR A 61 17.67 -9.40 1.76
CA THR A 61 19.02 -9.70 1.27
C THR A 61 19.47 -8.66 0.25
N HIS A 62 20.74 -8.28 0.32
CA HIS A 62 21.38 -7.29 -0.56
C HIS A 62 20.61 -5.96 -0.75
N ARG A 63 19.82 -5.54 0.25
CA ARG A 63 18.93 -4.37 0.18
C ARG A 63 19.60 -3.15 -0.43
N SER A 64 20.72 -2.69 0.12
CA SER A 64 21.36 -1.44 -0.31
C SER A 64 21.85 -1.51 -1.76
N ALA A 65 22.36 -2.65 -2.22
CA ALA A 65 22.78 -2.83 -3.61
C ALA A 65 21.59 -2.77 -4.57
N ARG A 66 20.47 -3.44 -4.23
CA ARG A 66 19.25 -3.40 -5.04
C ARG A 66 18.64 -2.00 -5.13
N LEU A 67 18.56 -1.29 -4.01
CA LEU A 67 18.00 0.07 -3.98
C LEU A 67 18.86 1.07 -4.76
N LEU A 68 20.19 0.93 -4.72
CA LEU A 68 21.09 1.71 -5.57
C LEU A 68 20.85 1.43 -7.06
N GLU A 69 20.71 0.15 -7.43
CA GLU A 69 20.44 -0.21 -8.82
C GLU A 69 19.06 0.25 -9.28
N ILE A 70 18.03 0.21 -8.42
CA ILE A 70 16.72 0.83 -8.69
C ILE A 70 16.88 2.31 -9.01
N GLY A 71 17.61 3.07 -8.17
CA GLY A 71 17.87 4.48 -8.42
C GLY A 71 18.60 4.73 -9.74
N ARG A 72 19.55 3.86 -10.09
CA ARG A 72 20.27 3.93 -11.37
C ARG A 72 19.34 3.67 -12.55
N GLN A 73 18.50 2.64 -12.49
CA GLN A 73 17.54 2.31 -13.54
C GLN A 73 16.52 3.44 -13.74
N LEU A 74 16.02 4.04 -12.66
CA LEU A 74 15.14 5.22 -12.74
C LEU A 74 15.84 6.41 -13.40
N SER A 75 17.13 6.64 -13.10
CA SER A 75 17.90 7.75 -13.68
C SER A 75 18.16 7.58 -15.19
N LEU A 76 18.21 6.33 -15.67
CA LEU A 76 18.47 5.99 -17.07
C LEU A 76 17.20 5.67 -17.87
N ALA A 77 16.04 5.69 -17.21
CA ALA A 77 14.78 5.37 -17.85
C ALA A 77 14.48 6.37 -18.98
N SER A 78 14.18 5.82 -20.16
CA SER A 78 13.78 6.57 -21.35
C SER A 78 12.45 6.00 -21.84
N PRO A 79 11.37 6.81 -21.92
CA PRO A 79 11.30 8.25 -21.61
C PRO A 79 11.48 8.56 -20.12
N THR A 80 12.00 9.76 -19.81
CA THR A 80 12.23 10.18 -18.41
C THR A 80 10.92 10.24 -17.63
N PRO A 81 10.83 9.59 -16.45
CA PRO A 81 9.63 9.65 -15.63
C PRO A 81 9.40 11.06 -15.07
N THR A 82 8.14 11.46 -14.95
CA THR A 82 7.75 12.72 -14.31
C THR A 82 7.39 12.55 -12.84
N LEU A 83 6.89 11.37 -12.46
CA LEU A 83 6.51 11.01 -11.10
C LEU A 83 6.88 9.55 -10.81
N VAL A 84 7.44 9.29 -9.64
CA VAL A 84 7.75 7.93 -9.17
C VAL A 84 7.23 7.76 -7.75
N GLY A 85 6.37 6.76 -7.56
CA GLY A 85 5.92 6.28 -6.26
C GLY A 85 6.70 5.04 -5.87
N LEU A 86 7.30 5.06 -4.68
CA LEU A 86 8.05 3.94 -4.11
C LEU A 86 7.26 3.37 -2.92
N GLN A 87 7.00 2.07 -2.94
CA GLN A 87 6.47 1.32 -1.81
C GLN A 87 7.55 0.45 -1.16
N GLU A 88 7.34 0.09 0.11
CA GLU A 88 8.28 -0.64 0.94
C GLU A 88 9.71 -0.05 0.99
N CYS A 89 9.84 1.27 0.85
CA CYS A 89 11.07 1.99 1.14
C CYS A 89 11.10 2.31 2.64
N TRP A 90 11.57 1.38 3.47
CA TRP A 90 11.44 1.47 4.93
C TRP A 90 12.49 2.36 5.62
N THR A 91 13.66 2.57 5.00
CA THR A 91 14.75 3.32 5.64
C THR A 91 15.05 4.63 4.92
N GLN A 92 15.30 5.68 5.70
CA GLN A 92 15.68 7.00 5.17
C GLN A 92 17.01 6.94 4.41
N ALA A 93 17.95 6.09 4.84
CA ALA A 93 19.22 5.91 4.15
C ALA A 93 19.04 5.36 2.73
N ASP A 94 18.17 4.36 2.56
CA ASP A 94 17.88 3.79 1.24
C ASP A 94 17.11 4.81 0.36
N TYR A 95 16.17 5.56 0.94
CA TYR A 95 15.50 6.66 0.24
C TYR A 95 16.49 7.72 -0.25
N LEU A 96 17.44 8.15 0.61
CA LEU A 96 18.45 9.13 0.25
C LEU A 96 19.38 8.63 -0.84
N ALA A 97 19.72 7.33 -0.82
CA ALA A 97 20.52 6.70 -1.87
C ALA A 97 19.81 6.79 -3.24
N VAL A 98 18.55 6.37 -3.32
CA VAL A 98 17.74 6.50 -4.55
C VAL A 98 17.62 7.96 -4.97
N ARG A 99 17.27 8.85 -4.03
CA ARG A 99 17.10 10.29 -4.29
C ARG A 99 18.38 10.92 -4.83
N SER A 100 19.55 10.54 -4.32
CA SER A 100 20.82 11.09 -4.79
C SER A 100 21.09 10.80 -6.26
N LEU A 101 20.68 9.61 -6.73
CA LEU A 101 20.85 9.17 -8.12
C LEU A 101 19.80 9.78 -9.05
N THR A 102 18.56 9.94 -8.59
CA THR A 102 17.46 10.46 -9.41
C THR A 102 17.32 11.98 -9.35
N LYS A 103 18.11 12.68 -8.52
CA LYS A 103 17.96 14.14 -8.28
C LYS A 103 18.05 14.99 -9.55
N SER A 104 18.82 14.55 -10.54
CA SER A 104 19.00 15.26 -11.82
C SER A 104 17.71 15.31 -12.65
N ILE A 105 16.87 14.27 -12.56
CA ILE A 105 15.62 14.14 -13.32
C ILE A 105 14.37 14.43 -12.48
N LEU A 106 14.41 14.10 -11.19
CA LEU A 106 13.33 14.20 -10.21
C LEU A 106 13.85 14.97 -8.98
N PRO A 107 13.96 16.31 -9.05
CA PRO A 107 14.57 17.10 -7.99
C PRO A 107 13.75 17.15 -6.70
N TYR A 108 12.42 17.01 -6.81
CA TYR A 108 11.52 17.06 -5.67
C TYR A 108 11.23 15.65 -5.17
N GLY A 109 11.13 15.49 -3.85
CA GLY A 109 10.78 14.21 -3.29
C GLY A 109 10.34 14.33 -1.84
N LYS A 110 9.44 13.42 -1.45
CA LYS A 110 8.86 13.34 -0.11
C LYS A 110 8.99 11.91 0.40
N PHE A 111 9.60 11.76 1.57
CA PHE A 111 9.59 10.52 2.34
C PHE A 111 8.55 10.63 3.45
N TYR A 112 7.74 9.59 3.63
CA TYR A 112 6.67 9.58 4.61
C TYR A 112 7.09 8.80 5.87
N PHE A 113 7.08 9.47 7.01
CA PHE A 113 7.35 8.85 8.31
C PHE A 113 5.99 8.51 8.95
N SER A 114 5.64 7.22 9.07
CA SER A 114 4.42 6.78 9.76
C SER A 114 4.68 5.56 10.63
N GLY A 115 4.18 5.54 11.87
CA GLY A 115 4.37 4.43 12.80
C GLY A 115 5.82 4.22 13.27
N ILE A 116 6.09 3.11 13.96
CA ILE A 116 7.39 2.78 14.58
C ILE A 116 8.46 2.43 13.53
N PHE A 117 8.06 1.98 12.33
CA PHE A 117 8.96 1.52 11.27
C PHE A 117 8.96 2.38 10.00
N GLY A 118 8.23 3.50 9.97
CA GLY A 118 7.99 4.29 8.76
C GLY A 118 6.79 3.77 7.95
N SER A 119 6.27 4.57 7.01
CA SER A 119 5.15 4.14 6.17
C SER A 119 5.57 3.19 5.04
N GLY A 120 6.87 3.12 4.78
CA GLY A 120 7.40 2.46 3.59
C GLY A 120 7.13 3.23 2.29
N LEU A 121 6.56 4.44 2.34
CA LEU A 121 6.17 5.20 1.15
C LEU A 121 7.10 6.38 0.88
N ALA A 122 7.44 6.56 -0.39
CA ALA A 122 8.13 7.76 -0.85
C ALA A 122 7.63 8.18 -2.24
N ILE A 123 7.69 9.48 -2.51
CA ILE A 123 7.37 10.07 -3.82
C ILE A 123 8.60 10.84 -4.32
N LEU A 124 8.89 10.70 -5.60
CA LEU A 124 9.87 11.50 -6.34
C LEU A 124 9.14 12.17 -7.50
N SER A 125 9.36 13.45 -7.70
CA SER A 125 8.60 14.29 -8.64
C SER A 125 9.52 15.23 -9.41
N LYS A 126 9.19 15.44 -10.68
CA LYS A 126 9.78 16.49 -11.52
C LYS A 126 9.31 17.88 -11.11
N TYR A 127 8.09 17.98 -10.59
CA TYR A 127 7.41 19.23 -10.22
C TYR A 127 7.44 19.46 -8.71
N PRO A 128 7.43 20.73 -8.25
CA PRO A 128 7.39 21.05 -6.84
C PRO A 128 6.14 20.46 -6.18
N ILE A 129 6.33 19.85 -5.00
CA ILE A 129 5.24 19.32 -4.19
C ILE A 129 4.77 20.44 -3.28
N GLU A 130 3.61 21.01 -3.59
CA GLU A 130 3.00 22.09 -2.80
C GLU A 130 2.42 21.57 -1.47
N GLU A 131 1.69 20.46 -1.55
CA GLU A 131 1.09 19.79 -0.41
C GLU A 131 1.24 18.27 -0.53
N SER A 132 1.44 17.61 0.62
CA SER A 132 1.46 16.14 0.69
C SER A 132 0.83 15.69 2.00
N SER A 133 -0.25 14.92 1.91
CA SER A 133 -0.88 14.28 3.06
C SER A 133 -0.73 12.75 2.97
N MET A 134 -0.86 12.07 4.10
CA MET A 134 -0.87 10.61 4.17
C MET A 134 -2.07 10.16 4.98
N TYR A 135 -2.92 9.33 4.39
CA TYR A 135 -4.07 8.75 5.07
C TYR A 135 -3.75 7.34 5.56
N ARG A 136 -3.95 7.08 6.86
CA ARG A 136 -3.76 5.74 7.43
C ARG A 136 -5.05 4.95 7.25
N TYR A 137 -4.98 3.89 6.45
CA TYR A 137 -6.09 2.94 6.38
C TYR A 137 -6.27 2.26 7.75
N PRO A 138 -7.51 2.17 8.28
CA PRO A 138 -7.78 1.29 9.40
C PRO A 138 -7.48 -0.16 8.99
N LEU A 139 -7.14 -1.04 9.94
CA LEU A 139 -6.73 -2.43 9.69
C LEU A 139 -7.76 -3.30 8.93
N ASN A 140 -8.98 -2.79 8.69
CA ASN A 140 -10.03 -3.37 7.84
C ASN A 140 -10.61 -2.34 6.83
N GLY A 141 -9.83 -1.33 6.44
CA GLY A 141 -10.27 -0.27 5.56
C GLY A 141 -10.47 -0.77 4.13
N ARG A 142 -11.57 -0.33 3.50
CA ARG A 142 -11.86 -0.60 2.09
C ARG A 142 -10.89 0.18 1.19
N PRO A 143 -10.03 -0.49 0.39
CA PRO A 143 -9.14 0.19 -0.56
C PRO A 143 -9.90 0.86 -1.73
N SER A 144 -11.19 0.60 -1.89
CA SER A 144 -12.03 0.96 -3.04
C SER A 144 -12.31 2.46 -3.26
N ALA A 145 -11.67 3.36 -2.51
CA ALA A 145 -11.79 4.81 -2.72
C ALA A 145 -10.81 5.37 -3.77
N PHE A 146 -10.21 4.54 -4.63
CA PHE A 146 -9.29 4.98 -5.69
C PHE A 146 -9.96 5.73 -6.85
N TYR A 147 -11.29 5.61 -6.99
CA TYR A 147 -12.07 6.27 -8.05
C TYR A 147 -12.39 7.76 -7.76
N ARG A 148 -12.01 8.30 -6.59
CA ARG A 148 -12.28 9.70 -6.20
C ARG A 148 -11.13 10.65 -6.56
N GLY A 149 -10.63 10.53 -7.78
CA GLY A 149 -9.76 11.56 -8.35
C GLY A 149 -10.63 12.68 -8.91
N ASP A 150 -11.03 13.63 -8.06
CA ASP A 150 -11.75 14.82 -8.54
C ASP A 150 -10.72 15.76 -9.19
N CYS A 151 -10.64 15.75 -10.53
CA CYS A 151 -9.87 16.77 -11.25
C CYS A 151 -10.68 18.07 -11.24
N PRO A 152 -10.19 19.18 -10.64
CA PRO A 152 -10.89 20.45 -10.71
C PRO A 152 -10.95 20.93 -12.16
N ALA A 153 -12.16 21.25 -12.63
CA ALA A 153 -12.45 21.99 -13.86
C ALA A 153 -11.91 21.41 -15.18
N GLY A 154 -12.73 20.60 -15.86
CA GLY A 154 -12.77 20.50 -17.33
C GLY A 154 -11.56 19.87 -18.05
N GLN A 155 -10.49 19.51 -17.35
CA GLN A 155 -9.34 18.83 -17.94
C GLN A 155 -9.42 17.32 -17.66
N ARG A 156 -9.54 16.53 -18.73
CA ARG A 156 -9.54 15.07 -18.64
C ARG A 156 -8.14 14.55 -18.94
N TRP A 157 -7.67 13.62 -18.11
CA TRP A 157 -6.48 12.83 -18.36
C TRP A 157 -6.91 11.45 -18.83
N GLU A 158 -6.29 10.99 -19.90
CA GLU A 158 -6.51 9.67 -20.46
C GLU A 158 -5.23 8.84 -20.34
N VAL A 159 -5.39 7.55 -20.13
CA VAL A 159 -4.26 6.61 -20.11
C VAL A 159 -3.89 6.30 -21.56
N GLU A 160 -2.74 6.77 -22.02
CA GLU A 160 -2.22 6.47 -23.35
C GLU A 160 -1.58 5.07 -23.39
N ASN A 161 -0.82 4.73 -22.35
CA ASN A 161 -0.10 3.46 -22.27
C ASN A 161 0.05 2.97 -20.82
N VAL A 162 0.08 1.65 -20.65
CA VAL A 162 0.41 0.95 -19.41
C VAL A 162 1.40 -0.16 -19.72
N GLU A 163 2.52 -0.17 -19.01
CA GLU A 163 3.60 -1.13 -19.20
C GLU A 163 4.07 -1.71 -17.86
N VAL A 164 4.49 -2.98 -17.90
CA VAL A 164 5.15 -3.64 -16.76
C VAL A 164 6.65 -3.47 -16.93
N GLY A 165 7.26 -2.71 -16.04
CA GLY A 165 8.69 -2.42 -16.06
C GLY A 165 9.46 -3.13 -14.96
N MET A 166 10.75 -2.83 -14.86
CA MET A 166 11.64 -3.31 -13.80
C MET A 166 11.63 -4.84 -13.56
N THR A 167 11.42 -5.61 -14.63
CA THR A 167 11.43 -7.08 -14.61
C THR A 167 12.84 -7.68 -14.65
N MET A 168 13.86 -6.84 -14.85
CA MET A 168 15.24 -7.29 -14.96
C MET A 168 15.83 -7.73 -13.61
N ARG A 169 16.83 -8.61 -13.69
CA ARG A 169 17.64 -9.01 -12.54
C ARG A 169 18.77 -8.02 -12.29
N HIS A 170 19.20 -7.92 -11.04
CA HIS A 170 20.39 -7.17 -10.67
C HIS A 170 21.61 -7.68 -11.48
N PRO A 171 22.37 -6.80 -12.15
CA PRO A 171 23.44 -7.19 -13.08
C PRO A 171 24.46 -8.16 -12.47
N THR A 172 24.95 -7.84 -11.26
CA THR A 172 25.94 -8.67 -10.56
C THR A 172 25.32 -9.75 -9.68
N LEU A 173 24.31 -9.40 -8.88
CA LEU A 173 23.75 -10.29 -7.86
C LEU A 173 22.74 -11.31 -8.41
N ARG A 174 22.27 -11.12 -9.65
CA ARG A 174 21.29 -11.98 -10.34
C ARG A 174 19.98 -12.23 -9.58
N CYS A 175 19.71 -11.47 -8.52
CA CYS A 175 18.44 -11.45 -7.80
C CYS A 175 17.48 -10.42 -8.42
N SER A 176 16.18 -10.52 -8.13
CA SER A 176 15.21 -9.49 -8.51
C SER A 176 15.52 -8.16 -7.83
N LEU A 177 15.31 -7.04 -8.52
CA LEU A 177 15.54 -5.70 -7.96
C LEU A 177 14.45 -5.31 -6.95
N SER A 178 13.20 -5.59 -7.29
CA SER A 178 11.98 -5.31 -6.53
C SER A 178 11.25 -6.58 -6.11
N ASP A 179 10.07 -6.44 -5.51
CA ASP A 179 9.09 -7.51 -5.28
C ASP A 179 8.41 -7.98 -6.58
N HIS A 180 9.18 -8.09 -7.68
CA HIS A 180 8.85 -8.58 -9.04
C HIS A 180 8.87 -7.55 -10.18
N PHE A 181 8.11 -6.45 -10.14
CA PHE A 181 7.99 -5.51 -11.28
C PHE A 181 7.54 -4.09 -10.86
N SER A 182 7.72 -3.11 -11.75
CA SER A 182 7.03 -1.80 -11.69
C SER A 182 5.79 -1.81 -12.57
N VAL A 183 4.81 -0.98 -12.22
CA VAL A 183 3.72 -0.59 -13.12
C VAL A 183 3.99 0.83 -13.56
N GLU A 184 4.09 1.05 -14.86
CA GLU A 184 4.40 2.34 -15.45
C GLU A 184 3.27 2.75 -16.39
N THR A 185 2.88 4.01 -16.34
CA THR A 185 1.78 4.52 -17.16
C THR A 185 2.09 5.90 -17.69
N THR A 186 1.66 6.17 -18.92
CA THR A 186 1.71 7.50 -19.51
C THR A 186 0.30 8.04 -19.61
N LEU A 187 0.06 9.16 -18.92
CA LEU A 187 -1.18 9.92 -18.98
C LEU A 187 -1.03 11.06 -19.96
N VAL A 188 -2.02 11.26 -20.83
CA VAL A 188 -2.10 12.37 -21.77
C VAL A 188 -3.29 13.25 -21.46
N ARG A 189 -3.12 14.57 -21.63
CA ARG A 189 -4.19 15.53 -21.39
C ARG A 189 -5.01 15.72 -22.65
N GLN A 190 -6.32 15.57 -22.56
CA GLN A 190 -7.23 15.93 -23.65
C GLN A 190 -7.36 17.46 -23.74
N HIS A 191 -7.22 18.02 -24.94
CA HIS A 191 -7.43 19.44 -25.20
C HIS A 191 -8.94 19.73 -25.24
N ALA A 192 -9.38 20.79 -24.55
CA ALA A 192 -10.78 21.19 -24.42
C ALA A 192 -11.50 21.59 -25.73
N GLY A 193 -10.88 21.43 -26.89
CA GLY A 193 -11.40 21.82 -28.21
C GLY A 193 -11.95 20.69 -29.07
N GLU A 194 -11.74 19.42 -28.70
CA GLU A 194 -12.26 18.27 -29.43
C GLU A 194 -13.48 17.68 -28.71
N ALA A 195 -14.59 18.41 -28.76
CA ALA A 195 -15.93 17.84 -28.59
C ALA A 195 -16.34 17.07 -29.86
N GLY A 196 -15.44 16.25 -30.39
CA GLY A 196 -15.62 15.46 -31.60
C GLY A 196 -15.65 13.99 -31.24
N SER A 197 -16.84 13.39 -31.35
CA SER A 197 -17.18 11.98 -31.02
C SER A 197 -16.68 11.52 -29.65
N GLU A 198 -17.57 11.43 -28.67
CA GLU A 198 -17.38 10.59 -27.48
C GLU A 198 -16.71 9.27 -27.90
N PRO A 199 -15.39 9.06 -27.67
CA PRO A 199 -14.83 7.73 -27.86
C PRO A 199 -15.54 6.86 -26.83
N ALA A 200 -16.08 5.73 -27.27
CA ALA A 200 -16.92 4.83 -26.48
C ALA A 200 -16.39 4.68 -25.04
N MET A 201 -16.94 5.50 -24.12
CA MET A 201 -16.61 5.52 -22.70
C MET A 201 -16.92 4.16 -22.04
N SER A 202 -17.61 3.28 -22.79
CA SER A 202 -18.04 1.94 -22.41
C SER A 202 -16.93 0.88 -22.44
N THR A 203 -15.88 1.00 -23.25
CA THR A 203 -14.91 -0.11 -23.41
C THR A 203 -13.90 -0.21 -22.26
N TYR A 204 -13.58 0.90 -21.57
CA TYR A 204 -12.57 0.92 -20.51
C TYR A 204 -13.12 0.96 -19.08
N MET A 205 -14.44 0.91 -18.90
CA MET A 205 -15.02 0.91 -17.54
C MET A 205 -14.83 -0.43 -16.82
N TYR A 206 -14.74 -1.52 -17.57
CA TYR A 206 -14.64 -2.88 -17.03
C TYR A 206 -13.58 -3.68 -17.77
N LEU A 207 -12.89 -4.58 -17.05
CA LEU A 207 -11.98 -5.54 -17.66
C LEU A 207 -12.75 -6.56 -18.52
N PRO A 208 -12.10 -7.19 -19.51
CA PRO A 208 -12.67 -8.34 -20.20
C PRO A 208 -13.12 -9.42 -19.21
N ILE A 209 -14.25 -10.07 -19.51
CA ILE A 209 -14.85 -11.09 -18.64
C ILE A 209 -13.86 -12.24 -18.36
N GLU A 210 -13.08 -12.61 -19.38
CA GLU A 210 -12.04 -13.64 -19.27
C GLU A 210 -10.97 -13.29 -18.23
N THR A 211 -10.58 -12.02 -18.14
CA THR A 211 -9.61 -11.55 -17.14
C THR A 211 -10.17 -11.65 -15.73
N TYR A 212 -11.46 -11.35 -15.53
CA TYR A 212 -12.10 -11.57 -14.22
C TYR A 212 -12.12 -13.06 -13.84
N ASP A 213 -12.40 -13.94 -14.80
CA ASP A 213 -12.41 -15.39 -14.56
C ASP A 213 -11.01 -15.92 -14.22
N GLU A 214 -9.97 -15.41 -14.88
CA GLU A 214 -8.57 -15.72 -14.56
C GLU A 214 -8.18 -15.26 -13.14
N ILE A 215 -8.55 -14.03 -12.78
CA ILE A 215 -8.31 -13.50 -11.42
C ILE A 215 -8.98 -14.38 -10.36
N LEU A 216 -10.24 -14.76 -10.58
CA LEU A 216 -10.98 -15.64 -9.67
C LEU A 216 -10.35 -17.04 -9.57
N ALA A 217 -9.87 -17.60 -10.68
CA ALA A 217 -9.16 -18.87 -10.71
C ALA A 217 -7.82 -18.82 -9.95
N MET A 218 -7.07 -17.72 -10.08
CA MET A 218 -5.85 -17.47 -9.31
C MET A 218 -6.14 -17.37 -7.81
N ILE A 219 -7.16 -16.62 -7.41
CA ILE A 219 -7.60 -16.50 -6.01
C ILE A 219 -8.00 -17.86 -5.44
N ALA A 220 -8.74 -18.68 -6.19
CA ALA A 220 -9.14 -20.02 -5.76
C ALA A 220 -7.93 -20.94 -5.54
N THR A 221 -6.97 -20.92 -6.46
CA THR A 221 -5.73 -21.71 -6.38
C THR A 221 -4.88 -21.29 -5.17
N TYR A 222 -4.76 -19.99 -4.93
CA TYR A 222 -4.05 -19.44 -3.77
C TYR A 222 -4.69 -19.87 -2.45
N ASN A 223 -6.01 -19.71 -2.33
CA ASN A 223 -6.78 -20.08 -1.15
C ASN A 223 -6.59 -21.55 -0.72
N ILE A 224 -6.56 -22.48 -1.68
CA ILE A 224 -6.37 -23.91 -1.39
C ILE A 224 -4.99 -24.16 -0.76
N ARG A 225 -3.95 -23.55 -1.34
CA ARG A 225 -2.57 -23.68 -0.85
C ARG A 225 -2.43 -23.07 0.54
N GLU A 226 -2.96 -21.87 0.71
CA GLU A 226 -2.84 -21.10 1.94
C GLU A 226 -3.55 -21.79 3.11
N ARG A 227 -4.77 -22.32 2.92
CA ARG A 227 -5.48 -23.10 3.96
C ARG A 227 -4.71 -24.34 4.39
N LYS A 228 -4.09 -25.06 3.45
CA LYS A 228 -3.28 -26.23 3.76
C LYS A 228 -2.06 -25.83 4.59
N GLN A 229 -1.33 -24.80 4.17
CA GLN A 229 -0.17 -24.30 4.92
C GLN A 229 -0.56 -23.78 6.30
N ARG A 230 -1.68 -23.06 6.41
CA ARG A 230 -2.23 -22.59 7.69
C ARG A 230 -2.51 -23.75 8.64
N ARG A 231 -3.18 -24.80 8.16
CA ARG A 231 -3.47 -25.99 8.97
C ARG A 231 -2.19 -26.67 9.42
N LEU A 232 -1.19 -26.79 8.54
CA LEU A 232 0.10 -27.37 8.90
C LEU A 232 0.83 -26.54 9.98
N ARG A 233 0.90 -25.22 9.80
CA ARG A 233 1.52 -24.31 10.79
C ARG A 233 0.81 -24.33 12.15
N LEU A 234 -0.53 -24.33 12.16
CA LEU A 234 -1.31 -24.39 13.39
C LEU A 234 -1.18 -25.76 14.07
N THR A 235 -1.19 -26.85 13.31
CA THR A 235 -0.93 -28.19 13.86
C THR A 235 0.47 -28.27 14.46
N HIS A 236 1.49 -27.70 13.79
CA HIS A 236 2.85 -27.63 14.32
C HIS A 236 2.91 -26.91 15.68
N PHE A 237 2.27 -25.74 15.79
CA PHE A 237 2.14 -25.03 17.07
C PHE A 237 1.49 -25.89 18.17
N VAL A 238 0.36 -26.55 17.87
CA VAL A 238 -0.36 -27.37 18.85
C VAL A 238 0.47 -28.58 19.28
N VAL A 239 1.16 -29.24 18.34
CA VAL A 239 2.04 -30.37 18.64
C VAL A 239 3.20 -29.92 19.54
N GLU A 240 3.87 -28.81 19.20
CA GLU A 240 4.96 -28.27 20.02
C GLU A 240 4.50 -27.83 21.42
N LEU A 241 3.26 -27.35 21.56
CA LEU A 241 2.67 -27.07 22.87
C LEU A 241 2.54 -28.33 23.73
N PHE A 242 2.07 -29.45 23.14
CA PHE A 242 1.97 -30.72 23.86
C PHE A 242 3.35 -31.31 24.18
N VAL A 243 4.32 -31.20 23.26
CA VAL A 243 5.71 -31.63 23.50
C VAL A 243 6.33 -30.83 24.65
N ALA A 244 6.13 -29.52 24.68
CA ALA A 244 6.60 -28.65 25.76
C ALA A 244 6.00 -29.04 27.12
N LEU A 245 4.68 -29.26 27.19
CA LEU A 245 4.01 -29.74 28.40
C LEU A 245 4.56 -31.10 28.86
N GLY A 246 4.76 -32.03 27.92
CA GLY A 246 5.36 -33.34 28.20
C GLY A 246 6.79 -33.22 28.75
N CYS A 247 7.61 -32.31 28.20
CA CYS A 247 8.95 -32.04 28.69
C CYS A 247 8.93 -31.47 30.12
N PHE A 248 8.02 -30.55 30.44
CA PHE A 248 7.91 -30.00 31.80
C PHE A 248 7.49 -31.06 32.82
N VAL A 249 6.55 -31.95 32.47
CA VAL A 249 6.20 -33.08 33.33
C VAL A 249 7.40 -34.02 33.49
N ALA A 250 8.12 -34.33 32.42
CA ALA A 250 9.31 -35.20 32.48
C ALA A 250 10.44 -34.62 33.34
N VAL A 251 10.62 -33.29 33.36
CA VAL A 251 11.59 -32.61 34.24
C VAL A 251 11.30 -32.90 35.72
N TRP A 252 10.02 -32.93 36.12
CA TRP A 252 9.62 -33.23 37.51
C TRP A 252 10.12 -34.59 38.00
N TRP A 253 10.23 -35.57 37.09
CA TRP A 253 10.65 -36.93 37.39
C TRP A 253 12.13 -37.19 37.06
N SER A 254 12.88 -36.17 36.66
CA SER A 254 14.25 -36.34 36.19
C SER A 254 15.24 -36.44 37.36
N PRO A 255 15.98 -37.56 37.50
CA PRO A 255 16.97 -37.71 38.57
C PRO A 255 18.30 -36.98 38.29
N HIS A 256 18.53 -36.55 37.04
CA HIS A 256 19.79 -35.96 36.60
C HIS A 256 19.60 -34.57 36.01
N ASN A 257 20.34 -33.58 36.54
CA ASN A 257 20.27 -32.19 36.12
C ASN A 257 20.51 -31.99 34.61
N PHE A 258 21.38 -32.79 34.01
CA PHE A 258 21.65 -32.71 32.57
C PHE A 258 20.44 -33.11 31.71
N VAL A 259 19.68 -34.11 32.13
CA VAL A 259 18.46 -34.55 31.42
C VAL A 259 17.37 -33.48 31.54
N ALA A 260 17.21 -32.90 32.73
CA ALA A 260 16.30 -31.77 32.93
C ALA A 260 16.66 -30.57 32.04
N PHE A 261 17.96 -30.24 31.93
CA PHE A 261 18.43 -29.17 31.06
C PHE A 261 18.10 -29.42 29.58
N LEU A 262 18.35 -30.63 29.07
CA LEU A 262 18.03 -30.98 27.68
C LEU A 262 16.54 -30.90 27.38
N LEU A 263 15.69 -31.38 28.30
CA LEU A 263 14.23 -31.32 28.16
C LEU A 263 13.72 -29.87 28.15
N MET A 264 14.27 -29.01 29.01
CA MET A 264 13.94 -27.58 29.02
C MET A 264 14.39 -26.88 27.74
N LEU A 265 15.59 -27.20 27.23
CA LEU A 265 16.12 -26.62 26.00
C LEU A 265 15.27 -27.02 24.79
N LEU A 266 14.93 -28.31 24.66
CA LEU A 266 14.07 -28.83 23.60
C LEU A 266 12.69 -28.17 23.65
N SER A 267 12.08 -28.10 24.83
CA SER A 267 10.79 -27.46 25.03
C SER A 267 10.81 -25.98 24.63
N THR A 268 11.87 -25.25 25.01
CA THR A 268 11.97 -23.82 24.75
C THR A 268 12.15 -23.54 23.25
N LEU A 269 13.06 -24.27 22.59
CA LEU A 269 13.31 -24.11 21.16
C LEU A 269 12.10 -24.54 20.32
N GLY A 270 11.52 -25.71 20.63
CA GLY A 270 10.34 -26.24 19.94
C GLY A 270 9.12 -25.32 20.08
N LEU A 271 8.80 -24.89 21.32
CA LEU A 271 7.70 -23.96 21.56
C LEU A 271 7.94 -22.61 20.89
N SER A 272 9.18 -22.09 20.87
CA SER A 272 9.48 -20.83 20.19
C SER A 272 9.23 -20.91 18.68
N ALA A 273 9.64 -21.99 18.03
CA ALA A 273 9.37 -22.23 16.61
C ALA A 273 7.86 -22.40 16.35
N GLY A 274 7.18 -23.20 17.19
CA GLY A 274 5.74 -23.38 17.12
C GLY A 274 4.96 -22.07 17.30
N VAL A 275 5.36 -21.20 18.23
CA VAL A 275 4.71 -19.89 18.45
C VAL A 275 4.89 -18.98 17.24
N LEU A 276 6.07 -18.93 16.62
CA LEU A 276 6.29 -18.15 15.40
C LEU A 276 5.39 -18.64 14.25
N ASP A 277 5.31 -19.96 14.04
CA ASP A 277 4.43 -20.56 13.03
C ASP A 277 2.95 -20.33 13.34
N GLY A 278 2.57 -20.43 14.61
CA GLY A 278 1.22 -20.19 15.10
C GLY A 278 0.78 -18.74 14.91
N LEU A 279 1.66 -17.77 15.18
CA LEU A 279 1.41 -16.34 14.94
C LEU A 279 1.25 -16.05 13.45
N MET A 280 2.13 -16.59 12.61
CA MET A 280 2.04 -16.47 11.15
C MET A 280 0.74 -17.08 10.61
N GLY A 281 0.39 -18.31 11.01
CA GLY A 281 -0.83 -18.99 10.58
C GLY A 281 -2.12 -18.45 11.20
N GLY A 282 -2.05 -17.80 12.36
CA GLY A 282 -3.21 -17.29 13.10
C GLY A 282 -3.57 -15.86 12.71
N LEU A 283 -2.66 -14.92 12.96
CA LEU A 283 -2.92 -13.48 12.86
C LEU A 283 -2.76 -12.96 11.42
N PHE A 284 -1.61 -13.22 10.79
CA PHE A 284 -1.28 -12.67 9.47
C PHE A 284 -2.09 -13.31 8.34
N VAL A 285 -2.03 -14.64 8.23
CA VAL A 285 -2.81 -15.42 7.26
C VAL A 285 -4.33 -15.25 7.49
N GLY A 286 -4.76 -15.05 8.74
CA GLY A 286 -6.17 -14.83 9.06
C GLY A 286 -6.71 -13.49 8.56
N SER A 287 -5.94 -12.41 8.65
CA SER A 287 -6.29 -11.12 8.02
C SER A 287 -6.23 -11.18 6.51
N GLU A 288 -5.22 -11.86 5.95
CA GLU A 288 -5.03 -12.00 4.50
C GLU A 288 -6.20 -12.72 3.84
N ILE A 289 -6.61 -13.89 4.37
CA ILE A 289 -7.80 -14.62 3.86
C ILE A 289 -9.07 -13.76 3.92
N ARG A 290 -9.22 -12.88 4.91
CA ARG A 290 -10.37 -11.97 5.00
C ARG A 290 -10.30 -10.87 3.95
N ALA A 291 -9.13 -10.26 3.76
CA ALA A 291 -8.92 -9.28 2.69
C ALA A 291 -9.12 -9.90 1.30
N LEU A 292 -8.61 -11.12 1.09
CA LEU A 292 -8.76 -11.86 -0.15
C LEU A 292 -10.23 -12.22 -0.45
N LYS A 293 -11.03 -12.54 0.58
CA LYS A 293 -12.48 -12.75 0.43
C LYS A 293 -13.23 -11.47 0.06
N GLU A 294 -12.87 -10.34 0.66
CA GLU A 294 -13.46 -9.04 0.29
C GLU A 294 -13.10 -8.71 -1.16
N PHE A 295 -11.84 -8.88 -1.55
CA PHE A 295 -11.38 -8.68 -2.92
C PHE A 295 -12.09 -9.61 -3.91
N GLU A 296 -12.22 -10.90 -3.58
CA GLU A 296 -12.97 -11.86 -4.39
C GLU A 296 -14.43 -11.41 -4.60
N TYR A 297 -15.08 -10.89 -3.54
CA TYR A 297 -16.44 -10.36 -3.63
C TYR A 297 -16.51 -9.11 -4.51
N GLU A 298 -15.57 -8.17 -4.38
CA GLU A 298 -15.47 -6.98 -5.23
C GLU A 298 -15.27 -7.35 -6.72
N VAL A 299 -14.37 -8.30 -7.00
CA VAL A 299 -14.11 -8.80 -8.36
C VAL A 299 -15.35 -9.47 -8.95
N ARG A 300 -16.07 -10.29 -8.18
CA ARG A 300 -17.33 -10.92 -8.64
C ARG A 300 -18.39 -9.87 -8.95
N ASN A 301 -18.56 -8.86 -8.10
CA ASN A 301 -19.52 -7.79 -8.33
C ASN A 301 -19.15 -6.94 -9.56
N ALA A 302 -17.87 -6.61 -9.74
CA ALA A 302 -17.39 -5.88 -10.91
C ALA A 302 -17.62 -6.67 -12.20
N ARG A 303 -17.38 -7.99 -12.16
CA ARG A 303 -17.68 -8.90 -13.27
C ARG A 303 -19.18 -8.94 -13.60
N GLU A 304 -20.06 -8.97 -12.61
CA GLU A 304 -21.50 -8.93 -12.83
C GLU A 304 -21.96 -7.59 -13.44
N GLN A 305 -21.40 -6.47 -12.99
CA GLN A 305 -21.67 -5.16 -13.57
C GLN A 305 -21.19 -5.09 -15.02
N ALA A 306 -20.00 -5.62 -15.31
CA ALA A 306 -19.46 -5.74 -16.65
C ALA A 306 -20.41 -6.56 -17.56
N LEU A 307 -20.85 -7.73 -17.11
CA LEU A 307 -21.80 -8.58 -17.85
C LEU A 307 -23.12 -7.87 -18.14
N ARG A 308 -23.67 -7.15 -17.16
CA ARG A 308 -24.91 -6.36 -17.34
C ARG A 308 -24.73 -5.25 -18.37
N SER A 309 -23.58 -4.58 -18.36
CA SER A 309 -23.26 -3.54 -19.34
C SER A 309 -23.03 -4.08 -20.75
N SER A 310 -22.45 -5.27 -20.89
CA SER A 310 -22.29 -5.95 -22.18
C SER A 310 -23.60 -6.55 -22.72
N GLY A 311 -24.50 -6.95 -21.82
CA GLY A 311 -25.83 -7.48 -22.16
C GLY A 311 -26.90 -6.43 -22.42
N SER A 312 -26.61 -5.14 -22.20
CA SER A 312 -27.53 -4.01 -22.40
C SER A 312 -27.28 -3.23 -23.70
N ASN A 313 -26.75 -3.88 -24.74
CA ASN A 313 -26.78 -3.35 -26.12
C ASN A 313 -28.08 -3.80 -26.80
N PRO A 314 -29.14 -2.97 -26.89
CA PRO A 314 -30.21 -3.14 -27.86
C PRO A 314 -29.74 -2.89 -29.29
#